data_AF-A0AAP3EXR1-F1
#
_entry.id   AF-A0AAP3EXR1-F1
#
_cell.length_a   1.000
_cell.length_b   1.000
_cell.length_c   1.000
_cell.angle_alpha   90.00
_cell.angle_beta   90.00
_cell.angle_gamma   90.00
#
_symmetry.space_group_name_H-M   'P 1'
#
loop_
_entity.id
_entity.type
_entity.pdbx_description
1 polymer ?
#
loop_
_entity_poly.entity_id
_entity_poly.type
_entity_poly.pdbx_seq_one_letter_code
_entity_poly.pdbx_strand_id
1 'polypeptide(L)'
;MKRLAILSLVLLASCGSVRKNKRTQEITQLKTQNDSIFNSVNNKLSEVLNENKNLKVENESFKNEIENYQSKIKELQEKSLSESSEDLVIENAKGIVKLTDRNGNSYEIGADNGTRILRTTMSKLQNELSEKISEINSLKSTIEKQRKTIEQLEDKNQELSKSNDSLHKENKSNVELITKLQESSKTDRKWLYGIIGISIILIWEFSKYAIKSRLKI
;
A
#
# COMPACT_ATOMS: atom_id res chain seq x y z
N MET A 1 40.16 2.84 63.13
CA MET A 1 39.09 3.23 62.19
C MET A 1 39.50 3.33 60.71
N LYS A 2 40.73 3.73 60.34
CA LYS A 2 41.12 3.88 58.91
C LYS A 2 41.18 2.59 58.08
N ARG A 3 41.44 1.42 58.69
CA ARG A 3 41.54 0.13 57.97
C ARG A 3 40.18 -0.52 57.63
N LEU A 4 39.12 -0.20 58.37
CA LEU A 4 37.76 -0.71 58.09
C LEU A 4 37.10 -0.02 56.88
N ALA A 5 37.40 1.27 56.65
CA ALA A 5 36.85 2.02 55.53
C ALA A 5 37.43 1.60 54.17
N ILE A 6 38.67 1.10 54.15
CA ILE A 6 39.33 0.63 52.92
C ILE A 6 38.79 -0.75 52.51
N LEU A 7 38.52 -1.63 53.49
CA LEU A 7 37.94 -2.95 53.21
C LEU A 7 36.48 -2.86 52.72
N SER A 8 35.68 -1.91 53.23
CA SER A 8 34.32 -1.69 52.72
C SER A 8 34.31 -1.10 51.30
N LEU A 9 35.28 -0.26 50.95
CA LEU A 9 35.42 0.31 49.60
C LEU A 9 35.79 -0.76 48.56
N VAL A 10 36.65 -1.72 48.91
CA VAL A 10 37.09 -2.80 48.00
C VAL A 10 35.95 -3.81 47.74
N LEU A 11 35.14 -4.12 48.75
CA LEU A 11 33.96 -5.00 48.60
C LEU A 11 32.85 -4.34 47.77
N LEU A 12 32.65 -3.02 47.90
CA LEU A 12 31.70 -2.25 47.06
C LEU A 12 32.17 -2.14 45.60
N ALA A 13 33.47 -1.99 45.35
CA ALA A 13 34.03 -1.96 44.00
C ALA A 13 33.93 -3.32 43.28
N SER A 14 34.03 -4.44 44.01
CA SER A 14 33.98 -5.80 43.46
C SER A 14 32.55 -6.25 43.06
N CYS A 15 31.51 -5.76 43.72
CA CYS A 15 30.12 -6.09 43.35
C CYS A 15 29.64 -5.36 42.07
N GLY A 16 30.22 -4.19 41.77
CA GLY A 16 29.90 -3.41 40.57
C GLY A 16 30.40 -4.04 39.26
N SER A 17 31.52 -4.78 39.28
CA SER A 17 32.11 -5.40 38.09
C SER A 17 31.36 -6.65 37.64
N VAL A 18 30.96 -7.51 38.59
CA VAL A 18 30.21 -8.75 38.32
C VAL A 18 28.84 -8.45 37.71
N ARG A 19 28.14 -7.42 38.23
CA ARG A 19 26.82 -7.00 37.72
C ARG A 19 26.91 -6.35 36.33
N LYS A 20 28.02 -5.66 36.03
CA LYS A 20 28.29 -5.12 34.69
C LYS A 20 28.57 -6.24 33.68
N ASN A 21 29.38 -7.23 34.04
CA ASN A 21 29.73 -8.34 33.15
C ASN A 21 28.49 -9.19 32.76
N LYS A 22 27.61 -9.47 33.74
CA LYS A 22 26.34 -10.17 33.49
C LYS A 22 25.43 -9.41 32.50
N ARG A 23 25.29 -8.09 32.67
CA ARG A 23 24.52 -7.24 31.73
C ARG A 23 25.13 -7.22 30.33
N THR A 24 26.45 -7.15 30.21
CA THR A 24 27.13 -7.18 28.91
C THR A 24 26.91 -8.52 28.20
N GLN A 25 26.89 -9.63 28.94
CA GLN A 25 26.63 -10.96 28.39
C GLN A 25 25.17 -11.11 27.92
N GLU A 26 24.20 -10.62 28.70
CA GLU A 26 22.78 -10.58 28.32
C GLU A 26 22.55 -9.72 27.06
N ILE A 27 23.17 -8.53 26.98
CA ILE A 27 23.10 -7.65 25.80
C ILE A 27 23.70 -8.33 24.56
N THR A 28 24.81 -9.06 24.71
CA THR A 28 25.46 -9.76 23.60
C THR A 28 24.62 -10.93 23.10
N GLN A 29 23.99 -11.69 24.02
CA GLN A 29 23.07 -12.76 23.66
C GLN A 29 21.82 -12.23 22.94
N LEU A 30 21.20 -11.17 23.47
CA LEU A 30 20.06 -10.51 22.82
C LEU A 30 20.43 -9.98 21.43
N LYS A 31 21.61 -9.37 21.29
CA LYS A 31 22.10 -8.91 19.98
C LYS A 31 22.28 -10.06 19.00
N THR A 32 22.89 -11.16 19.43
CA THR A 32 23.11 -12.34 18.57
C THR A 32 21.79 -12.98 18.13
N GLN A 33 20.82 -13.08 19.05
CA GLN A 33 19.47 -13.54 18.73
C GLN A 33 18.79 -12.61 17.73
N ASN A 34 18.87 -11.30 17.95
CA ASN A 34 18.28 -10.31 17.07
C ASN A 34 18.91 -10.33 15.66
N ASP A 35 20.24 -10.47 15.58
CA ASP A 35 20.98 -10.61 14.31
C ASP A 35 20.57 -11.90 13.58
N SER A 36 20.34 -13.00 14.31
CA SER A 36 19.84 -14.26 13.72
C SER A 36 18.42 -14.15 13.16
N ILE A 37 17.52 -13.46 13.88
CA ILE A 37 16.15 -13.21 13.44
C ILE A 37 16.18 -12.29 12.22
N PHE A 38 16.98 -11.22 12.26
CA PHE A 38 17.15 -10.30 11.16
C PHE A 38 17.62 -11.01 9.88
N ASN A 39 18.64 -11.86 9.97
CA ASN A 39 19.14 -12.62 8.84
C ASN A 39 18.10 -13.63 8.31
N SER A 40 17.37 -14.31 9.20
CA SER A 40 16.30 -15.24 8.82
C SER A 40 15.16 -14.54 8.08
N VAL A 41 14.72 -13.38 8.60
CA VAL A 41 13.70 -12.55 7.96
C VAL A 41 14.19 -12.02 6.61
N ASN A 42 15.44 -11.56 6.53
CA ASN A 42 16.01 -11.05 5.29
C ASN A 42 16.14 -12.12 4.20
N ASN A 43 16.49 -13.35 4.59
CA ASN A 43 16.52 -14.50 3.68
C ASN A 43 15.12 -14.84 3.17
N LYS A 44 14.13 -14.93 4.07
CA LYS A 44 12.72 -15.16 3.68
C LYS A 44 12.18 -14.04 2.80
N LEU A 45 12.52 -12.79 3.08
CA LEU A 45 12.12 -11.65 2.25
C LEU A 45 12.73 -11.76 0.85
N SER A 46 13.99 -12.17 0.74
CA SER A 46 14.66 -12.38 -0.54
C SER A 46 14.03 -13.52 -1.34
N GLU A 47 13.63 -14.60 -0.67
CA GLU A 47 12.93 -15.73 -1.28
C GLU A 47 11.55 -15.31 -1.83
N VAL A 48 10.75 -14.62 -1.01
CA VAL A 48 9.43 -14.09 -1.42
C VAL A 48 9.57 -13.08 -2.56
N LEU A 49 10.58 -12.22 -2.54
CA LEU A 49 10.84 -11.29 -3.64
C LEU A 49 11.18 -12.02 -4.95
N ASN A 50 11.94 -13.10 -4.87
CA ASN A 50 12.30 -13.88 -6.04
C ASN A 50 11.11 -14.67 -6.60
N GLU A 51 10.29 -15.27 -5.73
CA GLU A 51 9.04 -15.94 -6.11
C GLU A 51 8.07 -14.95 -6.78
N ASN A 52 7.91 -13.75 -6.21
CA ASN A 52 7.05 -12.72 -6.78
C ASN A 52 7.56 -12.23 -8.14
N LYS A 53 8.89 -12.16 -8.34
CA LYS A 53 9.48 -11.86 -9.65
C LYS A 53 9.17 -12.96 -10.68
N ASN A 54 9.25 -14.23 -10.30
CA ASN A 54 8.92 -15.35 -11.17
C ASN A 54 7.43 -15.36 -11.55
N LEU A 55 6.54 -15.18 -10.57
CA LEU A 55 5.09 -15.09 -10.80
C LEU A 55 4.73 -13.92 -11.72
N LYS A 56 5.45 -12.80 -11.65
CA LYS A 56 5.24 -11.68 -12.57
C LYS A 56 5.57 -12.05 -14.03
N VAL A 57 6.68 -12.75 -14.25
CA VAL A 57 7.07 -13.23 -15.59
C VAL A 57 6.05 -14.23 -16.13
N GLU A 58 5.59 -15.17 -15.29
CA GLU A 58 4.58 -16.15 -15.67
C GLU A 58 3.23 -15.49 -16.03
N ASN A 59 2.81 -14.49 -15.25
CA ASN A 59 1.61 -13.70 -15.56
C ASN A 59 1.73 -12.93 -16.89
N GLU A 60 2.90 -12.38 -17.20
CA GLU A 60 3.14 -11.74 -18.51
C GLU A 60 3.06 -12.77 -19.65
N SER A 61 3.57 -14.00 -19.45
CA SER A 61 3.43 -15.10 -20.41
C SER A 61 1.97 -15.47 -20.65
N PHE A 62 1.19 -15.70 -19.58
CA PHE A 62 -0.24 -16.02 -19.71
C PHE A 62 -1.03 -14.90 -20.38
N LYS A 63 -0.70 -13.64 -20.12
CA LYS A 63 -1.33 -12.51 -20.79
C LYS A 63 -1.12 -12.58 -22.32
N ASN A 64 0.11 -12.85 -22.76
CA ASN A 64 0.42 -12.98 -24.19
C ASN A 64 -0.29 -14.18 -24.84
N GLU A 65 -0.41 -15.31 -24.13
CA GLU A 65 -1.18 -16.46 -24.61
C GLU A 65 -2.67 -16.12 -24.77
N ILE A 66 -3.26 -15.41 -23.81
CA ILE A 66 -4.66 -14.97 -23.88
C ILE A 66 -4.87 -14.05 -25.09
N GLU A 67 -3.98 -13.08 -25.32
CA GLU A 67 -4.06 -12.18 -26.48
C GLU A 67 -3.94 -12.95 -27.81
N ASN A 68 -3.09 -13.98 -27.87
CA ASN A 68 -2.98 -14.85 -29.04
C ASN A 68 -4.25 -15.67 -29.29
N TYR A 69 -4.84 -16.26 -28.25
CA TYR A 69 -6.11 -16.99 -28.37
C TYR A 69 -7.27 -16.07 -28.79
N GLN A 70 -7.33 -14.86 -28.25
CA GLN A 70 -8.32 -13.86 -28.68
C GLN A 70 -8.17 -13.51 -30.17
N SER A 71 -6.94 -13.36 -30.65
CA SER A 71 -6.65 -13.10 -32.06
C SER A 71 -7.09 -14.27 -32.95
N LYS A 72 -6.81 -15.52 -32.55
CA LYS A 72 -7.26 -16.73 -33.26
C LYS A 72 -8.78 -16.88 -33.28
N ILE A 73 -9.46 -16.56 -32.18
CA ILE A 73 -10.93 -16.59 -32.14
C ILE A 73 -11.48 -15.58 -33.16
N LYS A 74 -10.94 -14.37 -33.19
CA LYS A 74 -11.35 -13.34 -34.15
C LYS A 74 -11.11 -13.77 -35.60
N GLU A 75 -9.94 -14.36 -35.89
CA GLU A 75 -9.61 -14.87 -37.22
C GLU A 75 -10.55 -16.02 -37.64
N LEU A 76 -10.86 -16.95 -36.73
CA LEU A 76 -11.82 -18.03 -36.98
C LEU A 76 -13.24 -17.52 -37.15
N GLN A 77 -13.64 -16.46 -36.44
CA GLN A 77 -14.93 -15.80 -36.61
C GLN A 77 -15.02 -15.08 -37.95
N GLU A 78 -13.99 -14.31 -38.33
CA GLU A 78 -13.91 -13.66 -39.65
C GLU A 78 -13.91 -14.69 -40.78
N LYS A 79 -13.17 -15.79 -40.60
CA LYS A 79 -13.15 -16.90 -41.55
C LYS A 79 -14.51 -17.60 -41.63
N SER A 80 -15.16 -17.89 -40.50
CA SER A 80 -16.51 -18.44 -40.47
C SER A 80 -17.55 -17.49 -41.07
N LEU A 81 -17.39 -16.17 -40.92
CA LEU A 81 -18.27 -15.18 -41.55
C LEU A 81 -18.03 -15.10 -43.07
N SER A 82 -16.79 -15.32 -43.53
CA SER A 82 -16.43 -15.36 -44.94
C SER A 82 -16.72 -16.70 -45.65
N GLU A 83 -16.72 -17.82 -44.91
CA GLU A 83 -17.04 -19.15 -45.43
C GLU A 83 -18.54 -19.49 -45.28
N SER A 84 -19.26 -18.81 -44.38
CA SER A 84 -20.73 -18.89 -44.24
C SER A 84 -21.48 -17.97 -45.24
N SER A 85 -20.76 -17.18 -46.04
CA SER A 85 -21.36 -16.35 -47.07
C SER A 85 -21.63 -17.13 -48.35
N GLU A 86 -22.70 -17.94 -48.33
CA GLU A 86 -23.67 -17.80 -49.41
C GLU A 86 -24.65 -16.67 -49.03
N ASP A 87 -24.11 -15.46 -48.77
CA ASP A 87 -24.91 -14.26 -48.82
C ASP A 87 -25.30 -14.11 -50.29
N LEU A 88 -26.55 -14.45 -50.59
CA LEU A 88 -27.09 -14.29 -51.94
C LEU A 88 -27.24 -12.79 -52.18
N VAL A 89 -26.23 -12.21 -52.83
CA VAL A 89 -26.23 -10.83 -53.29
C VAL A 89 -26.64 -10.84 -54.75
N ILE A 90 -27.85 -10.38 -55.04
CA ILE A 90 -28.30 -10.17 -56.41
C ILE A 90 -28.07 -8.69 -56.73
N GLU A 91 -27.08 -8.41 -57.59
CA GLU A 91 -26.77 -7.06 -58.06
C GLU A 91 -27.42 -6.79 -59.40
N ASN A 92 -27.95 -5.58 -59.59
CA ASN A 92 -28.63 -5.15 -60.82
C ASN A 92 -29.80 -6.06 -61.22
N ALA A 93 -30.56 -6.54 -60.24
CA ALA A 93 -31.79 -7.27 -60.50
C ALA A 93 -32.74 -6.41 -61.34
N LYS A 94 -33.29 -6.98 -62.41
CA LYS A 94 -34.25 -6.32 -63.30
C LYS A 94 -35.57 -7.07 -63.33
N GLY A 95 -36.66 -6.36 -63.20
CA GLY A 95 -38.01 -6.93 -63.23
C GLY A 95 -38.45 -7.43 -61.84
N ILE A 96 -39.39 -8.36 -61.81
CA ILE A 96 -39.98 -8.86 -60.57
C ILE A 96 -39.14 -10.01 -60.02
N VAL A 97 -38.53 -9.81 -58.86
CA VAL A 97 -37.81 -10.85 -58.11
C VAL A 97 -38.77 -11.53 -57.15
N LYS A 98 -38.94 -12.84 -57.30
CA LYS A 98 -39.76 -13.65 -56.38
C LYS A 98 -38.86 -14.27 -55.30
N LEU A 99 -39.19 -13.99 -54.04
CA LEU A 99 -38.51 -14.54 -52.87
C LEU A 99 -39.48 -15.44 -52.12
N THR A 100 -39.08 -16.67 -51.85
CA THR A 100 -39.88 -17.59 -51.03
C THR A 100 -39.22 -17.74 -49.66
N ASP A 101 -39.97 -17.50 -48.59
CA ASP A 101 -39.48 -17.72 -47.23
C ASP A 101 -39.42 -19.22 -46.87
N ARG A 102 -38.91 -19.53 -45.68
CA ARG A 102 -38.84 -20.92 -45.17
C ARG A 102 -40.22 -21.54 -44.88
N ASN A 103 -41.27 -20.72 -44.80
CA ASN A 103 -42.63 -21.14 -44.53
C ASN A 103 -43.44 -21.33 -45.83
N GLY A 104 -42.83 -21.13 -47.00
CA GLY A 104 -43.46 -21.27 -48.31
C GLY A 104 -44.19 -20.01 -48.79
N ASN A 105 -44.13 -18.90 -48.05
CA ASN A 105 -44.74 -17.64 -48.47
C ASN A 105 -43.88 -16.99 -49.55
N SER A 106 -44.52 -16.54 -50.62
CA SER A 106 -43.84 -15.89 -51.75
C SER A 106 -44.06 -14.38 -51.73
N TYR A 107 -42.97 -13.65 -51.91
CA TYR A 107 -42.90 -12.19 -51.94
C TYR A 107 -42.37 -11.75 -53.29
N GLU A 108 -42.96 -10.69 -53.85
CA GLU A 108 -42.53 -10.13 -55.13
C GLU A 108 -41.93 -8.74 -54.89
N ILE A 109 -40.68 -8.54 -55.30
CA ILE A 109 -39.98 -7.27 -55.21
C ILE A 109 -39.73 -6.77 -56.63
N GLY A 110 -40.26 -5.59 -56.96
CA GLY A 110 -39.87 -4.88 -58.18
C GLY A 110 -38.44 -4.37 -58.06
N ALA A 111 -37.56 -4.78 -58.97
CA ALA A 111 -36.16 -4.39 -58.99
C ALA A 111 -35.81 -3.70 -60.32
N ASP A 112 -35.08 -2.59 -60.21
CA ASP A 112 -34.62 -1.77 -61.32
C ASP A 112 -33.09 -1.77 -61.42
N ASN A 113 -32.54 -1.13 -62.45
CA ASN A 113 -31.10 -0.93 -62.57
C ASN A 113 -30.53 -0.28 -61.30
N GLY A 114 -29.57 -0.95 -60.65
CA GLY A 114 -28.99 -0.50 -59.38
C GLY A 114 -29.62 -1.09 -58.12
N THR A 115 -30.72 -1.85 -58.22
CA THR A 115 -31.29 -2.56 -57.07
C THR A 115 -30.39 -3.70 -56.64
N ARG A 116 -30.02 -3.71 -55.35
CA ARG A 116 -29.25 -4.77 -54.69
C ARG A 116 -30.14 -5.49 -53.67
N ILE A 117 -30.29 -6.80 -53.82
CA ILE A 117 -31.03 -7.64 -52.87
C ILE A 117 -30.02 -8.41 -52.02
N LEU A 118 -30.11 -8.24 -50.70
CA LEU A 118 -29.26 -8.89 -49.72
C LEU A 118 -30.09 -9.89 -48.90
N ARG A 119 -29.69 -11.16 -48.93
CA ARG A 119 -30.26 -12.18 -48.04
C ARG A 119 -29.37 -12.35 -46.82
N THR A 120 -29.59 -11.57 -45.77
CA THR A 120 -28.93 -11.79 -44.48
C THR A 120 -29.63 -12.95 -43.76
N THR A 121 -28.89 -13.96 -43.32
CA THR A 121 -29.46 -15.05 -42.51
C THR A 121 -29.93 -14.50 -41.16
N MET A 122 -31.21 -14.71 -40.81
CA MET A 122 -31.78 -14.36 -39.49
C MET A 122 -30.93 -14.89 -38.32
N SER A 123 -30.23 -16.00 -38.52
CA SER A 123 -29.29 -16.59 -37.57
C SER A 123 -28.09 -15.68 -37.25
N LYS A 124 -27.60 -14.90 -38.22
CA LYS A 124 -26.49 -13.96 -38.02
C LYS A 124 -26.93 -12.77 -37.16
N LEU A 125 -28.10 -12.20 -37.48
CA LEU A 125 -28.70 -11.14 -36.67
C LEU A 125 -29.05 -11.61 -35.25
N GLN A 126 -29.54 -12.85 -35.10
CA GLN A 126 -29.79 -13.44 -33.78
C GLN A 126 -28.50 -13.66 -32.98
N ASN A 127 -27.42 -14.13 -33.63
CA ASN A 127 -26.13 -14.32 -32.97
C ASN A 127 -25.52 -12.97 -32.55
N GLU A 128 -25.47 -11.98 -33.43
CA GLU A 128 -24.98 -10.63 -33.11
C GLU A 128 -25.79 -9.99 -31.98
N LEU A 129 -27.12 -10.13 -32.01
CA LEU A 129 -27.99 -9.64 -30.94
C LEU A 129 -27.71 -10.37 -29.61
N SER A 130 -27.53 -11.69 -29.66
CA SER A 130 -27.22 -12.50 -28.47
C SER A 130 -25.86 -12.12 -27.86
N GLU A 131 -24.83 -11.92 -28.68
CA GLU A 131 -23.52 -11.45 -28.25
C GLU A 131 -23.60 -10.06 -27.62
N LYS A 132 -24.32 -9.12 -28.24
CA LYS A 132 -24.51 -7.77 -27.69
C LYS A 132 -25.26 -7.78 -26.35
N ILE A 133 -26.24 -8.66 -26.19
CA ILE A 133 -26.95 -8.85 -24.91
C ILE A 133 -25.99 -9.40 -23.84
N SER A 134 -25.14 -10.37 -24.20
CA SER A 134 -24.14 -10.93 -23.29
C SER A 134 -23.13 -9.86 -22.84
N GLU A 135 -22.65 -9.05 -23.79
CA GLU A 135 -21.71 -7.95 -23.54
C GLU A 135 -22.33 -6.92 -22.58
N ILE A 136 -23.58 -6.51 -22.80
CA ILE A 136 -24.32 -5.61 -21.91
C ILE A 136 -24.45 -6.18 -20.50
N ASN A 137 -24.76 -7.47 -20.36
CA ASN A 137 -24.89 -8.11 -19.05
C ASN A 137 -23.54 -8.15 -18.30
N SER A 138 -22.45 -8.42 -19.01
CA SER A 138 -21.10 -8.41 -18.44
C SER A 138 -20.69 -7.00 -17.95
N LEU A 139 -21.01 -5.98 -18.73
CA LEU A 139 -20.77 -4.57 -18.39
C LEU A 139 -21.59 -4.17 -17.17
N LYS A 140 -22.88 -4.55 -17.11
CA LYS A 140 -23.74 -4.29 -15.96
C LYS A 140 -23.18 -4.90 -14.67
N SER A 141 -22.72 -6.16 -14.72
CA SER A 141 -22.09 -6.82 -13.57
C SER A 141 -20.81 -6.10 -13.12
N THR A 142 -20.01 -5.64 -14.08
CA THR A 142 -18.77 -4.90 -13.79
C THR A 142 -19.06 -3.56 -13.12
N ILE A 143 -20.06 -2.83 -13.61
CA ILE A 143 -20.50 -1.56 -13.03
C ILE A 143 -21.00 -1.76 -11.59
N GLU A 144 -21.78 -2.81 -11.32
CA GLU A 144 -22.23 -3.12 -9.95
C GLU A 144 -21.07 -3.44 -9.00
N LYS A 145 -20.06 -4.19 -9.47
CA LYS A 145 -18.85 -4.47 -8.67
C LYS A 145 -18.07 -3.18 -8.39
N GLN A 146 -17.84 -2.35 -9.41
CA GLN A 146 -17.15 -1.08 -9.27
C GLN A 146 -17.87 -0.15 -8.29
N ARG A 147 -19.20 -0.08 -8.35
CA ARG A 147 -20.00 0.71 -7.42
C ARG A 147 -19.80 0.29 -5.96
N LYS A 148 -19.83 -1.02 -5.68
CA LYS A 148 -19.55 -1.54 -4.33
C LYS A 148 -18.14 -1.22 -3.86
N THR A 149 -17.15 -1.29 -4.75
CA THR A 149 -15.77 -0.94 -4.41
C THR A 149 -15.62 0.55 -4.09
N ILE A 150 -16.32 1.42 -4.82
CA ILE A 150 -16.33 2.86 -4.55
C ILE A 150 -16.93 3.15 -3.17
N GLU A 151 -18.09 2.58 -2.84
CA GLU A 151 -18.71 2.73 -1.50
C GLU A 151 -17.74 2.31 -0.38
N GLN A 152 -17.07 1.16 -0.53
CA GLN A 152 -16.09 0.69 0.46
C GLN A 152 -14.87 1.62 0.61
N LEU A 153 -14.43 2.25 -0.48
CA LEU A 153 -13.32 3.20 -0.45
C LEU A 153 -13.74 4.55 0.17
N GLU A 154 -14.97 5.00 -0.07
CA GLU A 154 -15.54 6.18 0.57
C GLU A 154 -15.63 6.01 2.09
N ASP A 155 -16.14 4.85 2.54
CA ASP A 155 -16.21 4.54 3.99
C ASP A 155 -14.81 4.55 4.64
N LYS A 156 -13.83 3.92 3.99
CA LYS A 156 -12.43 3.92 4.48
C LYS A 156 -11.83 5.32 4.50
N ASN A 157 -12.08 6.14 3.47
CA ASN A 157 -11.61 7.52 3.45
C ASN A 157 -12.23 8.35 4.57
N GLN A 158 -13.52 8.12 4.87
CA GLN A 158 -14.18 8.80 5.98
C GLN A 158 -13.56 8.40 7.33
N GLU A 159 -13.25 7.12 7.52
CA GLU A 159 -12.57 6.63 8.72
C GLU A 159 -11.15 7.20 8.86
N LEU A 160 -10.36 7.20 7.78
CA LEU A 160 -9.03 7.81 7.75
C LEU A 160 -9.07 9.31 8.05
N SER A 161 -10.06 10.03 7.52
CA SER A 161 -10.24 11.45 7.83
C SER A 161 -10.48 11.68 9.32
N LYS A 162 -11.37 10.90 9.95
CA LYS A 162 -11.63 10.98 11.40
C LYS A 162 -10.38 10.64 12.23
N SER A 163 -9.62 9.62 11.81
CA SER A 163 -8.37 9.25 12.48
C SER A 163 -7.32 10.34 12.38
N ASN A 164 -7.18 10.97 11.20
CA ASN A 164 -6.24 12.06 10.99
C ASN A 164 -6.59 13.29 11.84
N ASP A 165 -7.88 13.63 11.97
CA ASP A 165 -8.34 14.70 12.85
C ASP A 165 -8.01 14.41 14.32
N SER A 166 -8.14 13.14 14.76
CA SER A 166 -7.77 12.70 16.11
C SER A 166 -6.28 12.86 16.35
N LEU A 167 -5.45 12.36 15.43
CA LEU A 167 -3.99 12.48 15.51
C LEU A 167 -3.55 13.95 15.50
N HIS A 168 -4.22 14.79 14.71
CA HIS A 168 -3.89 16.21 14.68
C HIS A 168 -4.15 16.90 16.03
N LYS A 169 -5.26 16.55 16.70
CA LYS A 169 -5.57 17.04 18.06
C LYS A 169 -4.56 16.56 19.10
N GLU A 170 -4.18 15.27 19.06
CA GLU A 170 -3.16 14.71 19.94
C GLU A 170 -1.80 15.37 19.73
N ASN A 171 -1.40 15.57 18.47
CA ASN A 171 -0.13 16.23 18.15
C ASN A 171 -0.12 17.68 18.65
N LYS A 172 -1.23 18.42 18.51
CA LYS A 172 -1.36 19.76 19.07
C LYS A 172 -1.18 19.77 20.60
N SER A 173 -1.81 18.84 21.30
CA SER A 173 -1.67 18.67 22.75
C SER A 173 -0.21 18.36 23.16
N ASN A 174 0.45 17.46 22.42
CA ASN A 174 1.85 17.11 22.67
C ASN A 174 2.80 18.30 22.45
N VAL A 175 2.57 19.10 21.41
CA VAL A 175 3.33 20.34 21.18
C VAL A 175 3.18 21.30 22.35
N GLU A 176 1.96 21.50 22.86
CA GLU A 176 1.71 22.36 24.03
C GLU A 176 2.36 21.82 25.32
N LEU A 177 2.42 20.50 25.50
CA LEU A 177 3.12 19.89 26.64
C LEU A 177 4.63 20.06 26.53
N ILE A 178 5.19 19.87 25.34
CA ILE A 178 6.63 20.04 25.08
C ILE A 178 7.04 21.50 25.32
N THR A 179 6.26 22.47 24.86
CA THR A 179 6.57 23.90 25.09
C THR A 179 6.52 24.25 26.57
N LYS A 180 5.51 23.78 27.31
CA LYS A 180 5.42 23.95 28.78
C LYS A 180 6.60 23.33 29.51
N LEU A 181 7.01 22.11 29.15
CA LEU A 181 8.19 21.44 29.74
C LEU A 181 9.51 22.16 29.41
N GLN A 182 9.60 22.73 28.21
CA GLN A 182 10.78 23.50 27.81
C GLN A 182 10.86 24.83 28.57
N GLU A 183 9.73 25.49 28.81
CA GLU A 183 9.65 26.71 29.63
C GLU A 183 9.94 26.45 31.11
N SER A 184 9.40 25.36 31.69
CA SER A 184 9.70 24.97 33.07
C SER A 184 11.18 24.63 33.24
N SER A 185 11.77 23.83 32.33
CA SER A 185 13.19 23.50 32.38
C SER A 185 14.10 24.72 32.28
N LYS A 186 13.75 25.72 31.45
CA LYS A 186 14.50 26.99 31.38
C LYS A 186 14.43 27.77 32.69
N THR A 187 13.29 27.73 33.37
CA THR A 187 13.07 28.41 34.66
C THR A 187 13.85 27.71 35.78
N ASP A 188 13.81 26.38 35.83
CA ASP A 188 14.54 25.57 36.82
C ASP A 188 16.06 25.75 36.69
N ARG A 189 16.58 25.82 35.46
CA ARG A 189 18.00 26.11 35.23
C ARG A 189 18.41 27.48 35.78
N LYS A 190 17.59 28.51 35.59
CA LYS A 190 17.88 29.86 36.14
C LYS A 190 17.97 29.83 37.66
N TRP A 191 17.11 29.06 38.32
CA TRP A 191 17.12 28.92 39.79
C TRP A 191 18.36 28.19 40.29
N LEU A 192 18.76 27.10 39.61
CA LEU A 192 20.00 26.35 39.90
C LEU A 192 21.26 27.22 39.78
N TYR A 193 21.38 28.03 38.72
CA TYR A 193 22.50 28.97 38.57
C TYR A 193 22.50 30.05 39.66
N GLY A 194 21.33 30.49 40.11
CA GLY A 194 21.20 31.41 41.25
C GLY A 194 21.75 30.83 42.56
N ILE A 195 21.38 29.59 42.90
CA ILE A 195 21.87 28.92 44.12
C ILE A 195 23.37 28.69 44.06
N ILE A 196 23.91 28.27 42.92
CA ILE A 196 25.35 28.06 42.74
C ILE A 196 26.11 29.39 42.91
N GLY A 197 25.61 30.49 42.32
CA GLY A 197 26.20 31.82 42.47
C GLY A 197 26.24 32.30 43.93
N ILE A 198 25.14 32.14 44.67
CA ILE A 198 25.07 32.49 46.10
C ILE A 198 26.03 31.61 46.92
N SER A 199 26.13 30.32 46.60
CA SER A 199 27.01 29.38 47.30
C SER A 199 28.49 29.77 47.12
N ILE A 200 28.90 30.22 45.93
CA ILE A 200 30.26 30.68 45.66
C ILE A 200 30.59 31.95 46.47
N ILE A 201 29.64 32.90 46.55
CA ILE A 201 29.80 34.13 47.35
C ILE A 201 29.98 33.80 48.83
N LEU A 202 29.13 32.91 49.38
CA LEU A 202 29.23 32.47 50.77
C LEU A 202 30.57 31.76 51.05
N ILE A 203 31.03 30.88 50.16
CA ILE A 203 32.33 30.21 50.29
C ILE A 203 33.48 31.23 50.30
N TRP A 204 33.39 32.29 49.48
CA TRP A 204 34.40 33.35 49.44
C TRP A 204 34.41 34.21 50.71
N GLU A 205 33.23 34.57 51.23
CA GLU A 205 33.10 35.30 52.50
C GLU A 205 33.62 34.48 53.68
N PHE A 206 33.27 33.20 53.77
CA PHE A 206 33.81 32.28 54.79
C PHE A 206 35.32 32.14 54.68
N SER A 207 35.87 32.06 53.46
CA SER A 207 37.31 31.97 53.25
C SER A 207 38.02 33.25 53.68
N LYS A 208 37.46 34.43 53.38
CA LYS A 208 37.97 35.71 53.88
C LYS A 208 37.93 35.78 55.42
N TYR A 209 36.84 35.35 56.03
CA TYR A 209 36.69 35.37 57.48
C TYR A 209 37.66 34.40 58.17
N ALA A 210 37.86 33.21 57.61
CA ALA A 210 38.82 32.22 58.09
C ALA A 210 40.27 32.70 57.99
N ILE A 211 40.63 33.39 56.89
CA ILE A 211 41.96 33.99 56.72
C ILE A 211 42.16 35.14 57.72
N LYS A 212 41.15 35.99 57.92
CA LYS A 212 41.22 37.11 58.87
C LYS A 212 41.27 36.65 60.33
N SER A 213 40.60 35.54 60.66
CA SER A 213 40.68 34.88 61.97
C SER A 213 42.06 34.28 62.24
N ARG A 214 42.79 33.84 61.22
CA ARG A 214 44.17 33.33 61.35
C ARG A 214 45.24 34.42 61.39
N LEU A 215 44.89 35.66 61.05
CA LEU A 215 45.78 36.83 61.06
C LEU A 215 45.67 37.69 62.33
N LYS A 216 44.83 37.30 63.31
CA LYS A 216 44.91 37.80 64.69
C LYS A 216 45.88 36.91 65.48
N ILE A 217 47.17 37.17 65.32
CA ILE A 217 48.24 36.89 66.28
C ILE A 217 48.93 38.23 66.53
#